data_AF-A0A655XWS0-F1
#
_entry.id   AF-A0A655XWS0-F1
#
_cell.length_a   1.000
_cell.length_b   1.000
_cell.length_c   1.000
_cell.angle_alpha   90.00
_cell.angle_beta   90.00
_cell.angle_gamma   90.00
#
_symmetry.space_group_name_H-M   'P 1'
#
loop_
_entity.id
_entity.type
_entity.pdbx_description
1 polymer ?
#
loop_
_entity_poly.entity_id
_entity_poly.type
_entity_poly.pdbx_seq_one_letter_code
_entity_poly.pdbx_strand_id
1 'polypeptide(L)'
;MTPSMRRVVKPTIELMEALPTVIIGFLAGLWFAPFVESHLPAVLALMILLPPSTIVLGFIWSRLPKAWLRRIPSGWHALILIPVLIGISALILSYSGELENALFAGDLRVYLAQHGIGYDQRNALVVGFAMGFAVIPTIFTIAEDAIFSVPKHLSDGSLALGATPWQTLIYVVLLTASPGIFSAIMMGLGRAVGETMIVLMATGNTPLLDWNIFEGMRTLSATIAVELPESEVQSAHFRILFLAALLLLTFTFAVNSLAEWVRQRLREKYRSL
;
A
#
# COMPACT_ATOMS: atom_id res chain seq x y z
N MET A 1 -10.03 -10.39 -14.56
CA MET A 1 -9.59 -11.68 -13.96
C MET A 1 -10.45 -12.80 -14.53
N THR A 2 -9.91 -13.99 -14.77
CA THR A 2 -10.76 -15.14 -15.14
C THR A 2 -11.61 -15.56 -13.95
N PRO A 3 -12.82 -16.12 -14.18
CA PRO A 3 -13.69 -16.59 -13.09
C PRO A 3 -12.99 -17.56 -12.14
N SER A 4 -12.09 -18.40 -12.65
CA SER A 4 -11.31 -19.35 -11.85
C SER A 4 -10.30 -18.65 -10.93
N MET A 5 -9.60 -17.63 -11.41
CA MET A 5 -8.64 -16.88 -10.60
C MET A 5 -9.34 -16.09 -9.49
N ARG A 6 -10.52 -15.51 -9.79
CA ARG A 6 -11.33 -14.79 -8.81
C ARG A 6 -11.76 -15.66 -7.63
N ARG A 7 -12.14 -16.93 -7.88
CA ARG A 7 -12.54 -17.88 -6.82
C ARG A 7 -11.44 -18.15 -5.80
N VAL A 8 -10.17 -17.90 -6.15
CA VAL A 8 -9.04 -18.07 -5.24
C VAL A 8 -8.64 -16.73 -4.63
N VAL A 9 -8.41 -15.71 -5.47
CA VAL A 9 -7.83 -14.42 -5.03
C VAL A 9 -8.77 -13.66 -4.09
N LYS A 10 -10.07 -13.58 -4.40
CA LYS A 10 -11.01 -12.78 -3.59
C LYS A 10 -11.12 -13.32 -2.16
N PRO A 11 -11.38 -14.62 -1.94
CA PRO A 11 -11.40 -15.18 -0.58
C PRO A 11 -10.06 -15.04 0.16
N THR A 12 -8.92 -15.17 -0.52
CA THR A 12 -7.60 -14.97 0.11
C THR A 12 -7.44 -13.54 0.61
N ILE A 13 -7.88 -12.55 -0.17
CA ILE A 13 -7.78 -11.14 0.22
C ILE A 13 -8.77 -10.81 1.35
N GLU A 14 -9.98 -11.35 1.31
CA GLU A 14 -10.94 -11.22 2.42
C GLU A 14 -10.40 -11.86 3.71
N LEU A 15 -9.68 -12.98 3.61
CA LEU A 15 -9.01 -13.60 4.75
C LEU A 15 -7.89 -12.71 5.31
N MET A 16 -7.16 -11.98 4.45
CA MET A 16 -6.14 -11.02 4.88
C MET A 16 -6.75 -9.86 5.69
N GLU A 17 -7.97 -9.42 5.35
CA GLU A 17 -8.66 -8.35 6.09
C GLU A 17 -9.05 -8.78 7.51
N ALA A 18 -9.26 -10.08 7.74
CA ALA A 18 -9.58 -10.63 9.05
C ALA A 18 -8.38 -10.69 10.01
N LEU A 19 -7.16 -10.45 9.52
CA LEU A 19 -5.97 -10.46 10.37
C LEU A 19 -6.01 -9.29 11.37
N PRO A 20 -5.86 -9.56 12.69
CA PRO A 20 -5.77 -8.50 13.68
C PRO A 20 -4.60 -7.56 13.39
N THR A 21 -4.87 -6.25 13.31
CA THR A 21 -3.85 -5.26 12.94
C THR A 21 -2.74 -5.14 13.98
N VAL A 22 -3.02 -5.48 15.24
CA VAL A 22 -2.01 -5.65 16.31
C VAL A 22 -0.98 -6.71 15.94
N ILE A 23 -1.39 -7.83 15.35
CA ILE A 23 -0.47 -8.90 14.93
C ILE A 23 0.43 -8.41 13.80
N ILE A 24 -0.14 -7.67 12.84
CA ILE A 24 0.62 -7.07 11.73
C ILE A 24 1.65 -6.07 12.28
N GLY A 25 1.24 -5.17 13.18
CA GLY A 25 2.14 -4.21 13.81
C GLY A 25 3.24 -4.87 14.63
N PHE A 26 2.89 -5.90 15.39
CA PHE A 26 3.85 -6.68 16.18
C PHE A 26 4.86 -7.40 15.30
N LEU A 27 4.42 -8.10 14.25
CA LEU A 27 5.32 -8.75 13.28
C LEU A 27 6.19 -7.74 12.54
N ALA A 28 5.63 -6.57 12.22
CA ALA A 28 6.39 -5.48 11.62
C ALA A 28 7.53 -5.01 12.53
N GLY A 29 7.26 -4.79 13.82
CA GLY A 29 8.26 -4.34 14.79
C GLY A 29 9.25 -5.42 15.25
N LEU A 30 8.84 -6.70 15.32
CA LEU A 30 9.67 -7.78 15.84
C LEU A 30 10.51 -8.47 14.77
N TRP A 31 9.95 -8.70 13.59
CA TRP A 31 10.59 -9.49 12.54
C TRP A 31 10.99 -8.63 11.34
N PHE A 32 10.06 -7.82 10.83
CA PHE A 32 10.31 -7.05 9.60
C PHE A 32 11.29 -5.90 9.83
N ALA A 33 11.18 -5.16 10.94
CA ALA A 33 12.09 -4.08 11.31
C ALA A 33 13.58 -4.52 11.37
N PRO A 34 13.96 -5.58 12.12
CA PRO A 34 15.34 -6.09 12.06
C PRO A 34 15.76 -6.61 10.67
N PHE A 35 14.83 -7.18 9.90
CA PHE A 35 15.10 -7.59 8.53
C PHE A 35 15.43 -6.37 7.63
N VAL A 36 14.66 -5.29 7.74
CA VAL A 36 14.90 -4.04 7.01
C VAL A 36 16.21 -3.40 7.45
N GLU A 37 16.52 -3.40 8.75
CA GLU A 37 17.79 -2.85 9.26
C GLU A 37 19.01 -3.60 8.70
N SER A 38 18.97 -4.94 8.71
CA SER A 38 20.07 -5.76 8.18
C SER A 38 20.22 -5.71 6.65
N HIS A 39 19.18 -5.29 5.93
CA HIS A 39 19.17 -5.23 4.46
C HIS A 39 18.77 -3.84 3.93
N LEU A 40 19.06 -2.78 4.68
CA LEU A 40 18.58 -1.42 4.39
C LEU A 40 18.94 -0.95 2.96
N PRO A 41 20.18 -1.14 2.45
CA PRO A 41 20.52 -0.77 1.07
C PRO A 41 19.66 -1.50 0.04
N ALA A 42 19.39 -2.79 0.27
CA ALA A 42 18.57 -3.59 -0.63
C ALA A 42 17.11 -3.18 -0.59
N VAL A 43 16.55 -2.86 0.58
CA VAL A 43 15.16 -2.38 0.70
C VAL A 43 14.97 -1.08 -0.06
N LEU A 44 15.91 -0.13 0.07
CA LEU A 44 15.88 1.12 -0.70
C LEU A 44 16.04 0.88 -2.20
N ALA A 45 16.98 0.01 -2.58
CA ALA A 45 17.17 -0.38 -3.97
C ALA A 45 15.91 -1.03 -4.54
N LEU A 46 15.20 -1.87 -3.78
CA LEU A 46 13.94 -2.48 -4.20
C LEU A 46 12.86 -1.43 -4.46
N MET A 47 12.70 -0.45 -3.57
CA MET A 47 11.70 0.60 -3.79
C MET A 47 11.92 1.37 -5.10
N ILE A 48 13.18 1.55 -5.50
CA ILE A 48 13.55 2.30 -6.71
C ILE A 48 13.57 1.39 -7.96
N LEU A 49 14.13 0.19 -7.86
CA LEU A 49 14.40 -0.71 -8.99
C LEU A 49 13.21 -1.59 -9.35
N LEU A 50 12.30 -1.88 -8.41
CA LEU A 50 11.18 -2.79 -8.66
C LEU A 50 10.20 -2.21 -9.71
N PRO A 51 9.77 -0.93 -9.65
CA PRO A 51 8.92 -0.35 -10.71
C PRO A 51 9.53 -0.44 -12.12
N PRO A 52 10.77 0.01 -12.40
CA PRO A 52 11.35 -0.13 -13.73
C PRO A 52 11.59 -1.60 -14.11
N SER A 53 11.89 -2.48 -13.16
CA SER A 53 12.04 -3.92 -13.44
C SER A 53 10.76 -4.54 -14.00
N THR A 54 9.59 -4.12 -13.52
CA THR A 54 8.29 -4.60 -14.04
C THR A 54 8.06 -4.17 -15.49
N ILE A 55 8.49 -2.95 -15.85
CA ILE A 55 8.39 -2.41 -17.22
C ILE A 55 9.33 -3.17 -18.15
N VAL A 56 10.58 -3.38 -17.72
CA VAL A 56 11.58 -4.15 -18.46
C VAL A 56 11.11 -5.59 -18.67
N LEU A 57 10.56 -6.22 -17.63
CA LEU A 57 10.00 -7.57 -17.72
C LEU A 57 8.82 -7.63 -18.69
N GLY A 58 7.93 -6.63 -18.66
CA GLY A 58 6.84 -6.49 -19.63
C GLY A 58 7.35 -6.35 -21.07
N PHE A 59 8.42 -5.59 -21.27
CA PHE A 59 9.07 -5.44 -22.57
C PHE A 59 9.71 -6.76 -23.05
N ILE A 60 10.44 -7.47 -22.18
CA ILE A 60 11.01 -8.79 -22.47
C ILE A 60 9.89 -9.78 -22.82
N TRP A 61 8.79 -9.76 -22.06
CA TRP A 61 7.64 -10.61 -22.30
C TRP A 61 7.01 -10.35 -23.67
N SER A 62 6.96 -9.10 -24.12
CA SER A 62 6.46 -8.74 -25.45
C SER A 62 7.33 -9.26 -26.60
N ARG A 63 8.61 -9.56 -26.33
CA ARG A 63 9.59 -10.06 -27.30
C ARG A 63 9.67 -11.59 -27.34
N LEU A 64 9.03 -12.30 -26.40
CA LEU A 64 9.08 -13.76 -26.33
C LEU A 64 8.31 -14.45 -27.49
N PRO A 65 8.77 -15.62 -27.97
CA PRO A 65 8.12 -16.32 -29.07
C PRO A 65 6.67 -16.68 -28.72
N LYS A 66 5.73 -16.38 -29.64
CA LYS A 66 4.29 -16.62 -29.45
C LYS A 66 3.93 -18.08 -29.12
N ALA A 67 4.80 -19.05 -29.41
CA ALA A 67 4.65 -20.45 -29.05
C ALA A 67 4.61 -20.68 -27.53
N TRP A 68 5.40 -19.91 -26.76
CA TRP A 68 5.44 -20.00 -25.30
C TRP A 68 4.26 -19.28 -24.66
N LEU A 69 3.89 -18.10 -25.18
CA LEU A 69 2.74 -17.34 -24.66
C LEU A 69 1.40 -18.07 -24.85
N ARG A 70 1.23 -18.84 -25.92
CA ARG A 70 -0.01 -19.59 -26.18
C ARG A 70 -0.26 -20.76 -25.21
N ARG A 71 0.78 -21.25 -24.52
CA ARG A 71 0.61 -22.32 -23.49
C ARG A 71 0.03 -21.79 -22.19
N ILE A 72 0.00 -20.48 -22.01
CA ILE A 72 -0.45 -19.85 -20.76
C ILE A 72 -1.93 -19.50 -20.90
N PRO A 73 -2.80 -19.97 -19.99
CA PRO A 73 -4.21 -19.63 -20.00
C PRO A 73 -4.40 -18.10 -19.89
N SER A 74 -5.35 -17.56 -20.66
CA SER A 74 -5.66 -16.13 -20.63
C SER A 74 -5.98 -15.66 -19.20
N GLY A 75 -5.35 -14.58 -18.76
CA GLY A 75 -5.57 -13.98 -17.44
C GLY A 75 -4.64 -14.41 -16.29
N TRP A 76 -3.75 -15.40 -16.50
CA TRP A 76 -2.77 -15.82 -15.47
C TRP A 76 -1.45 -15.04 -15.50
N HIS A 77 -1.32 -14.05 -16.39
CA HIS A 77 -0.10 -13.23 -16.55
C HIS A 77 0.37 -12.58 -15.24
N ALA A 78 -0.54 -12.08 -14.41
CA ALA A 78 -0.19 -11.48 -13.12
C ALA A 78 0.46 -12.48 -12.16
N LEU A 79 0.02 -13.75 -12.18
CA LEU A 79 0.55 -14.79 -11.31
C LEU A 79 1.94 -15.27 -11.76
N ILE A 80 2.25 -15.13 -13.05
CA ILE A 80 3.58 -15.42 -13.60
C ILE A 80 4.58 -14.31 -13.27
N LEU A 81 4.12 -13.06 -13.15
CA LEU A 81 4.99 -11.96 -12.74
C LEU A 81 5.47 -12.12 -11.30
N ILE A 82 4.66 -12.73 -10.41
CA ILE A 82 5.00 -12.88 -8.98
C ILE A 82 6.34 -13.63 -8.77
N PRO A 83 6.58 -14.84 -9.30
CA PRO A 83 7.87 -15.52 -9.16
C PRO A 83 9.05 -14.72 -9.72
N VAL A 84 8.85 -13.98 -10.81
CA VAL A 84 9.92 -13.18 -11.41
C VAL A 84 10.27 -12.00 -10.52
N LEU A 85 9.27 -11.31 -9.95
CA LEU A 85 9.49 -10.24 -8.99
C LEU A 85 10.17 -10.76 -7.72
N ILE A 86 9.77 -11.94 -7.23
CA ILE A 86 10.45 -12.60 -6.10
C ILE A 86 11.91 -12.89 -6.47
N GLY A 87 12.19 -13.39 -7.67
CA GLY A 87 13.54 -13.66 -8.16
C GLY A 87 14.40 -12.39 -8.26
N ILE A 88 13.85 -11.30 -8.79
CA ILE A 88 14.53 -9.99 -8.84
C ILE A 88 14.80 -9.49 -7.42
N SER A 89 13.84 -9.61 -6.52
CA SER A 89 14.01 -9.21 -5.13
C SER A 89 15.10 -10.02 -4.42
N ALA A 90 15.12 -11.34 -4.65
CA ALA A 90 16.16 -12.23 -4.11
C ALA A 90 17.54 -11.90 -4.67
N LEU A 91 17.65 -11.56 -5.97
CA LEU A 91 18.89 -11.09 -6.57
C LEU A 91 19.38 -9.82 -5.88
N ILE A 92 18.53 -8.80 -5.76
CA ILE A 92 18.91 -7.52 -5.11
C ILE A 92 19.34 -7.76 -3.65
N LEU A 93 18.66 -8.64 -2.92
CA LEU A 93 19.04 -9.02 -1.56
C LEU A 93 20.41 -9.73 -1.52
N SER A 94 20.71 -10.60 -2.49
CA SER A 94 22.00 -11.30 -2.55
C SER A 94 23.18 -10.37 -2.92
N TYR A 95 22.95 -9.35 -3.74
CA TYR A 95 23.95 -8.34 -4.11
C TYR A 95 23.98 -7.15 -3.14
N SER A 96 23.24 -7.22 -2.03
CA SER A 96 23.09 -6.12 -1.08
C SER A 96 24.43 -5.63 -0.51
N GLY A 97 25.31 -6.55 -0.10
CA GLY A 97 26.63 -6.20 0.43
C GLY A 97 27.58 -5.58 -0.61
N GLU A 98 27.46 -5.96 -1.88
CA GLU A 98 28.24 -5.33 -2.95
C GLU A 98 27.73 -3.92 -3.25
N LEU A 99 26.41 -3.74 -3.27
CA LEU A 99 25.77 -2.43 -3.44
C LEU A 99 26.16 -1.47 -2.30
N GLU A 100 26.19 -1.97 -1.07
CA GLU A 100 26.54 -1.17 0.10
C GLU A 100 27.99 -0.69 0.07
N ASN A 101 28.92 -1.58 -0.25
CA ASN A 101 30.33 -1.25 -0.39
C ASN A 101 30.59 -0.29 -1.57
N ALA A 102 29.90 -0.49 -2.71
CA ALA A 102 30.09 0.31 -3.90
C ALA A 102 29.52 1.73 -3.79
N LEU A 103 28.38 1.91 -3.11
CA LEU A 103 27.66 3.20 -3.05
C LEU A 103 27.95 3.98 -1.77
N PHE A 104 28.17 3.30 -0.63
CA PHE A 104 28.21 3.94 0.70
C PHE A 104 29.51 3.69 1.47
N ALA A 105 30.53 3.10 0.82
CA ALA A 105 31.86 2.87 1.37
C ALA A 105 31.88 2.06 2.68
N GLY A 106 30.91 1.16 2.88
CA GLY A 106 30.90 0.21 4.00
C GLY A 106 29.53 0.03 4.63
N ASP A 107 29.09 1.02 5.44
CA ASP A 107 27.81 0.95 6.17
C ASP A 107 26.94 2.16 5.84
N LEU A 108 25.78 1.89 5.22
CA LEU A 108 24.80 2.92 4.86
C LEU A 108 24.32 3.71 6.08
N ARG A 109 24.19 3.10 7.25
CA ARG A 109 23.74 3.79 8.48
C ARG A 109 24.77 4.79 8.96
N VAL A 110 26.07 4.47 8.82
CA VAL A 110 27.16 5.42 9.13
C VAL A 110 27.14 6.58 8.16
N TYR A 111 26.90 6.32 6.87
CA TYR A 111 26.73 7.37 5.86
C TYR A 111 25.55 8.29 6.18
N LEU A 112 24.39 7.73 6.55
CA LEU A 112 23.21 8.50 6.96
C LEU A 112 23.49 9.34 8.21
N ALA A 113 24.12 8.77 9.22
CA ALA A 113 24.46 9.47 10.46
C ALA A 113 25.42 10.65 10.22
N GLN A 114 26.38 10.52 9.30
CA GLN A 114 27.26 11.62 8.89
C GLN A 114 26.51 12.78 8.21
N HIS A 115 25.38 12.48 7.57
CA HIS A 115 24.49 13.48 6.96
C HIS A 115 23.42 14.00 7.93
N GLY A 116 23.51 13.65 9.22
CA GLY A 116 22.55 14.06 10.25
C GLY A 116 21.21 13.33 10.18
N ILE A 117 21.14 12.20 9.49
CA ILE A 117 19.94 11.37 9.37
C ILE A 117 20.07 10.21 10.35
N GLY A 118 19.28 10.22 11.42
CA GLY A 118 19.19 9.10 12.35
C GLY A 118 18.54 7.88 11.71
N TYR A 119 18.87 6.69 12.20
CA TYR A 119 18.21 5.45 11.84
C TYR A 119 17.80 4.71 13.10
N ASP A 120 16.50 4.53 13.28
CA ASP A 120 15.93 3.64 14.28
C ASP A 120 15.49 2.34 13.61
N GLN A 121 15.69 1.22 14.29
CA GLN A 121 15.18 -0.08 13.84
C GLN A 121 13.65 -0.03 13.64
N ARG A 122 12.95 0.66 14.55
CA ARG A 122 11.50 0.90 14.51
C ARG A 122 11.23 2.28 13.93
N ASN A 123 10.94 2.34 12.64
CA ASN A 123 10.84 3.60 11.91
C ASN A 123 9.58 3.74 11.05
N ALA A 124 9.34 4.95 10.55
CA ALA A 124 8.21 5.26 9.69
C ALA A 124 8.20 4.47 8.37
N LEU A 125 9.36 4.08 7.83
CA LEU A 125 9.46 3.23 6.63
C LEU A 125 8.83 1.85 6.87
N VAL A 126 9.20 1.18 7.97
CA VAL A 126 8.63 -0.12 8.39
C VAL A 126 7.11 -0.02 8.54
N VAL A 127 6.63 1.08 9.13
CA VAL A 127 5.20 1.35 9.25
C VAL A 127 4.54 1.54 7.90
N GLY A 128 5.14 2.29 6.98
CA GLY A 128 4.63 2.46 5.63
C GLY A 128 4.36 1.13 4.92
N PHE A 129 5.28 0.17 5.04
CA PHE A 129 5.09 -1.18 4.50
C PHE A 129 3.97 -1.95 5.19
N ALA A 130 3.96 -1.98 6.53
CA ALA A 130 2.94 -2.69 7.31
C ALA A 130 1.54 -2.13 7.06
N MET A 131 1.43 -0.81 6.98
CA MET A 131 0.20 -0.07 6.68
C MET A 131 -0.27 -0.32 5.25
N GLY A 132 0.66 -0.28 4.28
CA GLY A 132 0.36 -0.65 2.90
C GLY A 132 -0.24 -2.05 2.81
N PHE A 133 0.38 -3.02 3.49
CA PHE A 133 -0.13 -4.39 3.57
C PHE A 133 -1.55 -4.46 4.16
N ALA A 134 -1.82 -3.75 5.26
CA ALA A 134 -3.11 -3.77 5.94
C ALA A 134 -4.26 -3.12 5.13
N VAL A 135 -3.93 -2.16 4.25
CA VAL A 135 -4.92 -1.39 3.48
C VAL A 135 -5.25 -2.05 2.13
N ILE A 136 -4.37 -2.90 1.60
CA ILE A 136 -4.56 -3.62 0.33
C ILE A 136 -5.93 -4.31 0.24
N PRO A 137 -6.38 -5.10 1.25
CA PRO A 137 -7.65 -5.81 1.14
C PRO A 137 -8.85 -4.89 0.97
N THR A 138 -8.91 -3.81 1.74
CA THR A 138 -10.01 -2.84 1.66
C THR A 138 -10.06 -2.16 0.30
N ILE A 139 -8.90 -1.72 -0.23
CA ILE A 139 -8.86 -1.10 -1.55
C ILE A 139 -9.24 -2.12 -2.63
N PHE A 140 -8.69 -3.33 -2.56
CA PHE A 140 -8.92 -4.38 -3.55
C PHE A 140 -10.40 -4.76 -3.61
N THR A 141 -11.04 -5.07 -2.49
CA THR A 141 -12.43 -5.57 -2.46
C THR A 141 -13.40 -4.53 -3.03
N ILE A 142 -13.25 -3.26 -2.64
CA ILE A 142 -14.12 -2.17 -3.13
C ILE A 142 -13.84 -1.88 -4.61
N ALA A 143 -12.57 -1.83 -5.02
CA ALA A 143 -12.20 -1.58 -6.42
C ALA A 143 -12.62 -2.73 -7.34
N GLU A 144 -12.52 -3.97 -6.88
CA GLU A 144 -12.98 -5.15 -7.61
C GLU A 144 -14.50 -5.07 -7.83
N ASP A 145 -15.28 -4.85 -6.77
CA ASP A 145 -16.74 -4.75 -6.88
C ASP A 145 -17.17 -3.60 -7.79
N ALA A 146 -16.45 -2.47 -7.77
CA ALA A 146 -16.67 -1.37 -8.71
C ALA A 146 -16.46 -1.79 -10.17
N ILE A 147 -15.36 -2.49 -10.47
CA ILE A 147 -15.05 -2.96 -11.83
C ILE A 147 -16.09 -3.98 -12.33
N PHE A 148 -16.53 -4.90 -11.46
CA PHE A 148 -17.51 -5.93 -11.82
C PHE A 148 -18.95 -5.43 -11.84
N SER A 149 -19.23 -4.25 -11.27
CA SER A 149 -20.54 -3.60 -11.38
C SER A 149 -20.81 -2.98 -12.75
N VAL A 150 -19.77 -2.82 -13.59
CA VAL A 150 -19.90 -2.26 -14.94
C VAL A 150 -20.77 -3.21 -15.79
N PRO A 151 -21.87 -2.72 -16.39
CA PRO A 151 -22.73 -3.56 -17.20
C PRO A 151 -22.01 -4.18 -18.40
N LYS A 152 -22.13 -5.49 -18.58
CA LYS A 152 -21.44 -6.23 -19.66
C LYS A 152 -21.80 -5.77 -21.07
N HIS A 153 -23.00 -5.22 -21.27
CA HIS A 153 -23.39 -4.69 -22.58
C HIS A 153 -22.53 -3.52 -23.04
N LEU A 154 -21.93 -2.75 -22.13
CA LEU A 154 -20.98 -1.69 -22.48
C LEU A 154 -19.67 -2.27 -23.01
N SER A 155 -19.14 -3.32 -22.36
CA SER A 155 -17.94 -3.99 -22.84
C SER A 155 -18.19 -4.75 -24.14
N ASP A 156 -19.31 -5.46 -24.25
CA ASP A 156 -19.66 -6.25 -25.43
C ASP A 156 -19.96 -5.33 -26.63
N GLY A 157 -20.62 -4.20 -26.40
CA GLY A 157 -20.86 -3.17 -27.42
C GLY A 157 -19.57 -2.53 -27.92
N SER A 158 -18.62 -2.24 -27.02
CA SER A 158 -17.30 -1.74 -27.39
C SER A 158 -16.54 -2.72 -28.28
N LEU A 159 -16.54 -4.01 -27.92
CA LEU A 159 -15.91 -5.07 -28.71
C LEU A 159 -16.60 -5.26 -30.08
N ALA A 160 -17.93 -5.13 -30.14
CA ALA A 160 -18.70 -5.23 -31.39
C ALA A 160 -18.39 -4.09 -32.37
N LEU A 161 -18.00 -2.91 -31.87
CA LEU A 161 -17.51 -1.78 -32.68
C LEU A 161 -16.06 -1.95 -33.17
N GLY A 162 -15.44 -3.13 -32.94
CA GLY A 162 -14.07 -3.42 -33.36
C GLY A 162 -13.00 -2.92 -32.39
N ALA A 163 -13.36 -2.49 -31.18
CA ALA A 163 -12.37 -2.11 -30.17
C ALA A 163 -11.57 -3.33 -29.67
N THR A 164 -10.30 -3.11 -29.36
CA THR A 164 -9.46 -4.14 -28.72
C THR A 164 -9.82 -4.29 -27.23
N PRO A 165 -9.60 -5.46 -26.61
CA PRO A 165 -9.84 -5.66 -25.18
C PRO A 165 -9.12 -4.65 -24.28
N TRP A 166 -7.94 -4.16 -24.70
CA TRP A 166 -7.20 -3.11 -24.00
C TRP A 166 -7.90 -1.75 -24.09
N GLN A 167 -8.40 -1.38 -25.28
CA GLN A 167 -9.18 -0.16 -25.46
C GLN A 167 -10.49 -0.23 -24.66
N THR A 168 -11.20 -1.36 -24.71
CA THR A 168 -12.42 -1.56 -23.92
C THR A 168 -12.13 -1.48 -22.41
N LEU A 169 -11.00 -2.03 -21.94
CA LEU A 169 -10.59 -1.92 -20.55
C LEU A 169 -10.36 -0.45 -20.13
N ILE A 170 -9.54 0.29 -20.87
CA ILE A 170 -9.18 1.66 -20.51
C ILE A 170 -10.34 2.63 -20.67
N TYR A 171 -10.99 2.63 -21.83
CA TYR A 171 -11.92 3.68 -22.22
C TYR A 171 -13.37 3.41 -21.79
N VAL A 172 -13.72 2.16 -21.48
CA VAL A 172 -15.07 1.80 -21.05
C VAL A 172 -15.06 1.33 -19.61
N VAL A 173 -14.41 0.19 -19.32
CA VAL A 173 -14.53 -0.45 -18.00
C VAL A 173 -13.89 0.40 -16.89
N LEU A 174 -12.62 0.79 -17.02
CA LEU A 174 -11.93 1.60 -16.01
C LEU A 174 -12.54 2.98 -15.88
N LEU A 175 -13.00 3.58 -16.98
CA LEU A 175 -13.64 4.89 -16.96
C LEU A 175 -14.97 4.84 -16.19
N THR A 176 -15.84 3.88 -16.50
CA THR A 176 -17.12 3.68 -15.80
C THR A 176 -16.93 3.26 -14.34
N ALA A 177 -15.92 2.43 -14.03
CA ALA A 177 -15.60 2.00 -12.67
C ALA A 177 -14.83 3.06 -11.85
N SER A 178 -14.31 4.11 -12.49
CA SER A 178 -13.43 5.09 -11.84
C SER A 178 -14.00 5.70 -10.55
N PRO A 179 -15.30 6.06 -10.43
CA PRO A 179 -15.82 6.61 -9.16
C PRO A 179 -15.66 5.62 -8.00
N GLY A 180 -15.87 4.33 -8.26
CA GLY A 180 -15.72 3.28 -7.25
C GLY A 180 -14.25 3.03 -6.89
N ILE A 181 -13.35 3.03 -7.88
CA ILE A 181 -11.90 2.86 -7.64
C ILE A 181 -11.35 4.03 -6.81
N PHE A 182 -11.71 5.28 -7.15
CA PHE A 182 -11.32 6.46 -6.37
C PHE A 182 -11.84 6.37 -4.93
N SER A 183 -13.07 5.90 -4.74
CA SER A 183 -13.66 5.68 -3.41
C SER A 183 -12.90 4.63 -2.61
N ALA A 184 -12.53 3.53 -3.26
CA ALA A 184 -11.75 2.46 -2.64
C ALA A 184 -10.41 2.99 -2.10
N ILE A 185 -9.68 3.75 -2.92
CA ILE A 185 -8.38 4.34 -2.54
C ILE A 185 -8.57 5.32 -1.37
N MET A 186 -9.54 6.23 -1.45
CA MET A 186 -9.78 7.21 -0.39
C MET A 186 -10.20 6.55 0.93
N MET A 187 -11.09 5.55 0.88
CA MET A 187 -11.50 4.79 2.07
C MET A 187 -10.32 4.02 2.67
N GLY A 188 -9.48 3.41 1.85
CA GLY A 188 -8.27 2.73 2.29
C GLY A 188 -7.29 3.67 2.99
N LEU A 189 -7.02 4.85 2.40
CA LEU A 189 -6.18 5.88 3.01
C LEU A 189 -6.79 6.42 4.32
N GLY A 190 -8.11 6.65 4.36
CA GLY A 190 -8.80 7.06 5.58
C GLY A 190 -8.67 6.04 6.71
N ARG A 191 -8.79 4.74 6.38
CA ARG A 191 -8.52 3.65 7.33
C ARG A 191 -7.07 3.66 7.80
N ALA A 192 -6.12 3.93 6.90
CA ALA A 192 -4.71 4.01 7.24
C ALA A 192 -4.43 5.11 8.29
N VAL A 193 -5.04 6.29 8.13
CA VAL A 193 -4.89 7.40 9.10
C VAL A 193 -5.43 7.03 10.49
N GLY A 194 -6.51 6.25 10.54
CA GLY A 194 -7.12 5.78 11.78
C GLY A 194 -6.41 4.56 12.41
N GLU A 195 -5.55 3.88 11.66
CA GLU A 195 -4.89 2.67 12.14
C GLU A 195 -3.86 3.02 13.23
N THR A 196 -4.22 2.65 14.45
CA THR A 196 -3.48 3.07 15.64
C THR A 196 -2.54 1.98 16.12
N MET A 197 -2.92 0.72 15.95
CA MET A 197 -2.21 -0.42 16.52
C MET A 197 -0.93 -0.76 15.77
N ILE A 198 -0.94 -0.66 14.43
CA ILE A 198 0.26 -0.88 13.63
C ILE A 198 1.34 0.14 14.00
N VAL A 199 0.97 1.42 14.04
CA VAL A 199 1.90 2.51 14.36
C VAL A 199 2.49 2.34 15.76
N LEU A 200 1.63 2.12 16.77
CA LEU A 200 2.07 1.93 18.15
C LEU A 200 3.11 0.81 18.30
N MET A 201 2.86 -0.33 17.65
CA MET A 201 3.72 -1.50 17.78
C MET A 201 5.01 -1.39 16.95
N ALA A 202 4.96 -0.74 15.79
CA ALA A 202 6.04 -0.75 14.82
C ALA A 202 6.97 0.47 14.87
N THR A 203 6.54 1.64 15.39
CA THR A 203 7.40 2.84 15.52
C THR A 203 8.10 2.99 16.87
N GLY A 204 7.74 2.16 17.86
CA GLY A 204 8.26 2.31 19.22
C GLY A 204 7.74 3.54 19.97
N ASN A 205 6.83 4.33 19.38
CA ASN A 205 6.20 5.51 19.99
C ASN A 205 7.18 6.66 20.36
N THR A 206 8.25 6.84 19.58
CA THR A 206 9.21 7.94 19.78
C THR A 206 8.68 9.28 19.25
N PRO A 207 8.58 10.35 20.07
CA PRO A 207 8.06 11.66 19.65
C PRO A 207 9.13 12.51 18.94
N LEU A 208 9.68 12.01 17.85
CA LEU A 208 10.56 12.80 16.98
C LEU A 208 9.70 13.61 15.99
N LEU A 209 10.02 14.90 15.84
CA LEU A 209 9.31 15.84 14.95
C LEU A 209 10.07 16.07 13.64
N ASP A 210 11.11 15.29 13.39
CA ASP A 210 11.94 15.41 12.21
C ASP A 210 11.27 14.74 11.00
N TRP A 211 11.48 15.33 9.81
CA TRP A 211 10.94 14.82 8.55
C TRP A 211 11.78 13.65 8.00
N ASN A 212 12.12 12.70 8.87
CA ASN A 212 12.96 11.56 8.56
C ASN A 212 12.12 10.26 8.56
N ILE A 213 12.13 9.54 7.43
CA ILE A 213 11.42 8.25 7.29
C ILE A 213 12.13 7.09 8.01
N PHE A 214 13.41 7.29 8.37
CA PHE A 214 14.27 6.29 9.00
C PHE A 214 14.22 6.33 10.53
N GLU A 215 13.47 7.26 11.10
CA GLU A 215 13.29 7.41 12.54
C GLU A 215 11.89 6.98 12.99
N GLY A 216 11.75 6.75 14.29
CA GLY A 216 10.46 6.53 14.92
C GLY A 216 9.54 7.75 14.78
N MET A 217 8.23 7.50 14.75
CA MET A 217 7.22 8.56 14.73
C MET A 217 6.14 8.31 15.78
N ARG A 218 5.54 9.40 16.25
CA ARG A 218 4.42 9.36 17.19
C ARG A 218 3.19 10.00 16.56
N THR A 219 2.15 9.21 16.31
CA THR A 219 0.89 9.73 15.77
C THR A 219 -0.02 10.26 16.89
N LEU A 220 -0.93 11.17 16.52
CA LEU A 220 -1.96 11.66 17.43
C LEU A 220 -2.82 10.49 17.97
N SER A 221 -3.21 9.56 17.10
CA SER A 221 -4.00 8.39 17.48
C SER A 221 -3.26 7.51 18.50
N ALA A 222 -1.97 7.25 18.27
CA ALA A 222 -1.10 6.50 19.19
C ALA A 222 -0.98 7.18 20.55
N THR A 223 -0.76 8.50 20.55
CA THR A 223 -0.64 9.32 21.76
C THR A 223 -1.92 9.24 22.58
N ILE A 224 -3.08 9.43 21.95
CA ILE A 224 -4.38 9.35 22.62
C ILE A 224 -4.61 7.94 23.18
N ALA A 225 -4.32 6.89 22.41
CA ALA A 225 -4.58 5.52 22.83
C ALA A 225 -3.74 5.09 24.05
N VAL A 226 -2.50 5.57 24.18
CA VAL A 226 -1.59 5.19 25.27
C VAL A 226 -1.70 6.14 26.46
N GLU A 227 -1.75 7.45 26.25
CA GLU A 227 -1.68 8.43 27.34
C GLU A 227 -3.03 8.74 27.97
N LEU A 228 -4.14 8.64 27.22
CA LEU A 228 -5.46 8.98 27.76
C LEU A 228 -5.88 8.07 28.94
N PRO A 229 -5.74 6.72 28.86
CA PRO A 229 -6.10 5.85 29.97
C PRO A 229 -5.23 6.04 31.22
N GLU A 230 -3.96 6.43 31.03
CA GLU A 230 -2.97 6.61 32.10
C GLU A 230 -3.03 8.02 32.74
N SER A 231 -3.74 8.96 32.12
CA SER A 231 -3.80 10.34 32.58
C SER A 231 -4.87 10.56 33.66
N GLU A 232 -4.51 11.31 34.70
CA GLU A 232 -5.45 11.69 35.77
C GLU A 232 -6.62 12.54 35.22
N VAL A 233 -7.84 12.18 35.61
CA VAL A 233 -9.07 12.85 35.19
C VAL A 233 -9.04 14.32 35.63
N GLN A 234 -9.38 15.24 34.72
CA GLN A 234 -9.38 16.70 34.89
C GLN A 234 -8.01 17.42 34.90
N SER A 235 -6.90 16.68 34.78
CA SER A 235 -5.57 17.29 34.63
C SER A 235 -5.45 18.15 33.36
N ALA A 236 -4.49 19.06 33.33
CA ALA A 236 -4.20 19.86 32.14
C ALA A 236 -3.84 18.98 30.93
N HIS A 237 -3.08 17.91 31.16
CA HIS A 237 -2.69 16.95 30.13
C HIS A 237 -3.90 16.17 29.57
N PHE A 238 -4.82 15.71 30.43
CA PHE A 238 -6.08 15.08 30.01
C PHE A 238 -6.89 15.98 29.07
N ARG A 239 -6.96 17.29 29.37
CA ARG A 239 -7.67 18.26 28.51
C ARG A 239 -6.99 18.45 27.15
N ILE A 240 -5.66 18.43 27.10
CA ILE A 240 -4.88 18.51 25.86
C ILE A 240 -5.11 17.25 25.00
N LEU A 241 -5.09 16.06 25.60
CA LEU A 241 -5.38 14.80 24.90
C LEU A 241 -6.80 14.78 24.33
N PHE A 242 -7.78 15.30 25.09
CA PHE A 242 -9.15 15.41 24.62
C PHE A 242 -9.29 16.40 23.45
N LEU A 243 -8.57 17.53 23.50
CA LEU A 243 -8.49 18.46 22.37
C LEU A 243 -7.84 17.81 21.15
N ALA A 244 -6.75 17.06 21.33
CA ALA A 244 -6.10 16.31 20.26
C ALA A 244 -7.05 15.29 19.62
N ALA A 245 -7.84 14.58 20.42
CA ALA A 245 -8.87 13.67 19.93
C ALA A 245 -9.96 14.38 19.13
N LEU A 246 -10.43 15.55 19.59
CA LEU A 246 -11.40 16.37 18.85
C LEU A 246 -10.85 16.87 17.50
N LEU A 247 -9.58 17.30 17.48
CA LEU A 247 -8.89 17.72 16.25
C LEU A 247 -8.75 16.55 15.27
N LEU A 248 -8.31 15.38 15.74
CA LEU A 248 -8.19 14.18 14.93
C LEU A 248 -9.56 13.74 14.36
N LEU A 249 -10.61 13.79 15.18
CA LEU A 249 -11.98 13.51 14.75
C LEU A 249 -12.42 14.47 13.63
N THR A 250 -12.22 15.77 13.82
CA THR A 250 -12.61 16.79 12.85
C THR A 250 -11.85 16.63 11.54
N PHE A 251 -10.54 16.37 11.61
CA PHE A 251 -9.72 16.10 10.44
C PHE A 251 -10.19 14.85 9.69
N THR A 252 -10.36 13.73 10.40
CA THR A 252 -10.80 12.46 9.80
C THR A 252 -12.20 12.60 9.19
N PHE A 253 -13.10 13.28 9.88
CA PHE A 253 -14.44 13.58 9.39
C PHE A 253 -14.39 14.43 8.11
N ALA A 254 -13.55 15.46 8.06
CA ALA A 254 -13.41 16.31 6.88
C ALA A 254 -12.86 15.53 5.67
N VAL A 255 -11.82 14.71 5.85
CA VAL A 255 -11.24 13.88 4.78
C VAL A 255 -12.25 12.86 4.25
N ASN A 256 -12.93 12.15 5.15
CA ASN A 256 -13.95 11.17 4.75
C ASN A 256 -15.14 11.84 4.06
N SER A 257 -15.57 13.02 4.53
CA SER A 257 -16.64 13.80 3.88
C SER A 257 -16.23 14.25 2.48
N LEU A 258 -14.99 14.72 2.32
CA LEU A 258 -14.44 15.11 1.02
C LEU A 258 -14.38 13.92 0.07
N ALA A 259 -13.96 12.75 0.56
CA ALA A 259 -13.92 11.52 -0.24
C ALA A 259 -15.29 11.13 -0.78
N GLU A 260 -16.33 11.17 0.07
CA GLU A 260 -17.70 10.88 -0.33
C GLU A 260 -18.24 11.92 -1.33
N TRP A 261 -17.94 13.19 -1.12
CA TRP A 261 -18.33 14.25 -2.04
C TRP A 261 -17.69 14.08 -3.44
N VAL A 262 -16.40 13.75 -3.51
CA VAL A 262 -15.71 13.45 -4.78
C VAL A 262 -16.35 12.24 -5.47
N ARG A 263 -16.67 11.18 -4.72
CA ARG A 263 -17.37 9.99 -5.24
C ARG A 263 -18.69 10.36 -5.89
N GLN A 264 -19.52 11.16 -5.23
CA GLN A 264 -20.83 11.56 -5.74
C GLN A 264 -20.70 12.39 -7.03
N ARG A 265 -19.79 13.37 -7.07
CA ARG A 265 -19.53 14.15 -8.27
C ARG A 265 -19.08 13.31 -9.46
N LEU A 266 -18.16 12.36 -9.23
CA LEU A 266 -17.69 11.48 -10.30
C LEU A 266 -18.82 10.57 -10.80
N ARG A 267 -19.63 10.02 -9.89
CA ARG A 267 -20.79 9.20 -10.25
C ARG A 267 -21.81 9.98 -11.08
N GLU A 268 -22.12 11.21 -10.73
CA GLU A 268 -23.04 12.07 -11.50
C GLU A 268 -22.49 12.37 -12.90
N LYS A 269 -21.20 12.72 -13.00
CA LYS A 269 -20.54 13.01 -14.29
C LYS A 269 -20.63 11.82 -15.25
N TYR A 270 -20.35 10.61 -14.76
CA TYR A 270 -20.30 9.40 -15.59
C TYR A 270 -21.64 8.65 -15.70
N ARG A 271 -22.67 9.01 -14.92
CA ARG A 271 -24.04 8.47 -15.08
C ARG A 271 -24.73 8.98 -16.35
N SER A 272 -24.21 10.05 -16.95
CA SER A 272 -24.74 10.67 -18.17
C SER A 272 -24.14 10.16 -19.48
N LEU A 273 -23.18 9.23 -19.40
CA LEU A 273 -22.57 8.51 -20.53
C LEU A 273 -23.11 7.09 -20.60
#